data_AF-A0A7V2M8S2-F1
#
_entry.id   AF-A0A7V2M8S2-F1
#
_cell.length_a   1.000
_cell.length_b   1.000
_cell.length_c   1.000
_cell.angle_alpha   90.00
_cell.angle_beta   90.00
_cell.angle_gamma   90.00
#
_symmetry.space_group_name_H-M   'P 1'
#
loop_
_entity.id
_entity.type
_entity.pdbx_description
1 polymer ?
#
loop_
_entity_poly.entity_id
_entity_poly.type
_entity_poly.pdbx_seq_one_letter_code
_entity_poly.pdbx_strand_id
1 'polypeptide(L)'
;MDPDVLPEISPARAGMNLHRTDEIPLGASMHEKTLNEPFSRSWWREQFQRQAIQPRTWELKAAELEYAAEVLWNQQLTDFPLQLSAKVAPPASIGVALMLYGLAIENLAKAVIVASGSPLDNKGRISFKVHKLAELVRQARLRMTMKDEFFLHRLTEFVEWAGRYPVPLSFQKMQPFRWPDGSFGPAYSSMSGSDIEHARKIIQRLAKKLPKPNIRSGLRRLPTRSTRTPCKRRSG
;
A
#
# COMPACT_ATOMS: atom_id res chain seq x y z
N MET A 1 -42.22 7.98 -24.09
CA MET A 1 -40.76 7.92 -24.30
C MET A 1 -40.27 6.77 -23.43
N ASP A 2 -40.10 5.60 -24.05
CA ASP A 2 -39.59 4.39 -23.39
C ASP A 2 -38.05 4.42 -23.40
N PRO A 3 -37.37 4.30 -22.26
CA PRO A 3 -35.93 4.23 -22.20
C PRO A 3 -35.49 2.86 -21.68
N ASP A 4 -35.64 1.77 -22.46
CA ASP A 4 -35.00 0.48 -22.15
C ASP A 4 -34.99 -0.46 -23.36
N VAL A 5 -34.04 -0.26 -24.28
CA VAL A 5 -33.59 -1.32 -25.21
C VAL A 5 -32.10 -1.10 -25.52
N LEU A 6 -31.22 -1.93 -24.94
CA LEU A 6 -29.85 -2.10 -25.41
C LEU A 6 -29.78 -3.34 -26.31
N PRO A 7 -29.05 -3.30 -27.45
CA PRO A 7 -29.01 -4.43 -28.38
C PRO A 7 -28.02 -5.53 -27.93
N GLU A 8 -28.45 -6.78 -28.11
CA GLU A 8 -27.66 -8.01 -27.93
C GLU A 8 -26.52 -8.10 -28.94
N ILE A 9 -25.32 -8.46 -28.46
CA ILE A 9 -24.15 -8.77 -29.30
C ILE A 9 -24.02 -10.30 -29.40
N SER A 10 -24.19 -10.82 -30.61
CA SER A 10 -24.03 -12.23 -30.96
C SER A 10 -22.57 -12.55 -31.37
N PRO A 11 -21.96 -13.66 -30.93
CA PRO A 11 -20.59 -14.01 -31.33
C PRO A 11 -20.57 -14.81 -32.64
N ALA A 12 -19.86 -14.29 -33.63
CA ALA A 12 -19.58 -14.98 -34.89
C ALA A 12 -18.60 -16.15 -34.69
N ARG A 13 -19.01 -17.34 -35.13
CA ARG A 13 -18.16 -18.52 -35.35
C ARG A 13 -17.37 -18.33 -36.64
N ALA A 14 -16.05 -18.46 -36.59
CA ALA A 14 -15.20 -18.69 -37.76
C ALA A 14 -14.43 -20.00 -37.55
N GLY A 15 -14.81 -21.02 -38.32
CA GLY A 15 -14.03 -22.23 -38.49
C GLY A 15 -13.00 -22.04 -39.59
N MET A 16 -11.76 -22.46 -39.33
CA MET A 16 -10.77 -22.74 -40.37
C MET A 16 -10.03 -24.03 -40.00
N ASN A 17 -10.31 -25.07 -40.79
CA ASN A 17 -9.53 -26.29 -40.90
C ASN A 17 -8.44 -26.05 -41.95
N LEU A 18 -7.17 -26.23 -41.60
CA LEU A 18 -6.10 -26.44 -42.58
C LEU A 18 -5.16 -27.56 -42.10
N HIS A 19 -5.23 -28.64 -42.87
CA HIS A 19 -4.23 -29.65 -43.20
C HIS A 19 -3.08 -29.99 -42.23
N ARG A 20 -3.21 -31.20 -41.69
CA ARG A 20 -2.24 -32.32 -41.62
C ARG A 20 -0.91 -32.10 -42.36
N THR A 21 0.19 -32.07 -41.61
CA THR A 21 1.51 -32.54 -42.06
C THR A 21 2.08 -33.51 -41.03
N ASP A 22 2.85 -34.44 -41.55
CA ASP A 22 3.19 -35.75 -40.99
C ASP A 22 4.08 -35.76 -39.74
N GLU A 23 4.06 -36.94 -39.12
CA GLU A 23 4.72 -37.32 -37.89
C GLU A 23 6.25 -37.20 -37.92
N ILE A 24 6.83 -36.68 -36.84
CA ILE A 24 8.20 -37.00 -36.40
C ILE A 24 8.07 -37.59 -35.00
N PRO A 25 8.30 -38.90 -34.79
CA PRO A 25 8.35 -39.47 -33.46
C PRO A 25 9.81 -39.46 -32.96
N LEU A 26 10.05 -38.85 -31.78
CA LEU A 26 10.85 -39.40 -30.67
C LEU A 26 11.36 -38.28 -29.74
N GLY A 27 10.87 -38.34 -28.50
CA GLY A 27 11.71 -38.16 -27.32
C GLY A 27 11.89 -36.74 -26.77
N ALA A 28 10.89 -36.22 -26.05
CA ALA A 28 11.10 -35.41 -24.84
C ALA A 28 9.76 -35.10 -24.12
N SER A 29 9.10 -36.13 -23.59
CA SER A 29 8.06 -35.96 -22.57
C SER A 29 8.71 -35.59 -21.23
N MET A 30 9.17 -34.33 -21.08
CA MET A 30 9.50 -33.80 -19.75
C MET A 30 9.43 -32.26 -19.59
N HIS A 31 8.86 -31.50 -20.53
CA HIS A 31 8.86 -30.02 -20.40
C HIS A 31 7.54 -29.28 -20.67
N GLU A 32 6.42 -29.96 -20.85
CA GLU A 32 5.13 -29.28 -21.08
C GLU A 32 4.29 -29.05 -19.79
N LYS A 33 4.75 -29.54 -18.63
CA LYS A 33 4.08 -29.28 -17.34
C LYS A 33 4.49 -27.98 -16.65
N THR A 34 5.52 -27.28 -17.13
CA THR A 34 6.17 -26.18 -16.38
C THR A 34 5.78 -24.78 -16.79
N LEU A 35 4.99 -24.59 -17.85
CA LEU A 35 4.60 -23.25 -18.33
C LEU A 35 3.23 -22.76 -17.82
N ASN A 36 2.42 -23.64 -17.21
CA ASN A 36 1.12 -23.28 -16.59
C ASN A 36 1.16 -23.17 -15.04
N GLU A 37 2.29 -23.49 -14.41
CA GLU A 37 2.48 -23.46 -12.94
C GLU A 37 2.60 -22.07 -12.29
N PRO A 38 3.10 -20.97 -12.92
CA PRO A 38 3.29 -19.69 -12.22
C PRO A 38 1.99 -18.94 -11.84
N PHE A 39 0.82 -19.55 -12.05
CA PHE A 39 -0.49 -18.97 -11.72
C PHE A 39 -1.41 -19.89 -10.91
N SER A 40 -0.90 -20.98 -10.33
CA SER A 40 -1.70 -21.86 -9.47
C SER A 40 -2.16 -21.15 -8.18
N ARG A 41 -3.30 -21.58 -7.61
CA ARG A 41 -3.79 -21.04 -6.33
C ARG A 41 -2.77 -21.23 -5.19
N SER A 42 -1.97 -22.30 -5.23
CA SER A 42 -0.90 -22.57 -4.27
C SER A 42 0.24 -21.56 -4.41
N TRP A 43 0.65 -21.23 -5.64
CA TRP A 43 1.68 -20.22 -5.89
C TRP A 43 1.26 -18.84 -5.36
N TRP A 44 0.04 -18.39 -5.67
CA TRP A 44 -0.47 -17.10 -5.17
C TRP A 44 -0.60 -17.07 -3.65
N ARG A 45 -1.00 -18.18 -3.02
CA ARG A 45 -1.02 -18.31 -1.56
C ARG A 45 0.39 -18.16 -0.98
N GLU A 46 1.38 -18.81 -1.59
CA GLU A 46 2.77 -18.71 -1.15
C GLU A 46 3.31 -17.28 -1.30
N GLN A 47 3.07 -16.62 -2.44
CA GLN A 47 3.49 -15.23 -2.64
C GLN A 47 2.82 -14.29 -1.64
N PHE A 48 1.51 -14.45 -1.41
CA PHE A 48 0.79 -13.71 -0.39
C PHE A 48 1.43 -13.88 0.99
N GLN A 49 1.69 -15.12 1.40
CA GLN A 49 2.32 -15.40 2.69
C GLN A 49 3.71 -14.78 2.77
N ARG A 50 4.55 -14.96 1.74
CA ARG A 50 5.89 -14.39 1.67
C ARG A 50 5.88 -12.87 1.83
N GLN A 51 4.96 -12.17 1.16
CA GLN A 51 4.85 -10.71 1.29
C GLN A 51 4.28 -10.29 2.63
N ALA A 52 3.24 -10.97 3.12
CA ALA A 52 2.55 -10.62 4.36
C ALA A 52 3.47 -10.70 5.58
N ILE A 53 4.37 -11.70 5.64
CA ILE A 53 5.27 -11.91 6.79
C ILE A 53 6.55 -11.07 6.74
N GLN A 54 6.78 -10.28 5.68
CA GLN A 54 8.00 -9.48 5.54
C GLN A 54 7.74 -8.04 6.03
N PRO A 55 8.29 -7.61 7.18
CA PRO A 55 8.10 -6.23 7.68
C PRO A 55 8.51 -5.17 6.65
N ARG A 56 9.56 -5.47 5.86
CA ARG A 56 10.10 -4.57 4.84
C ARG A 56 9.08 -4.22 3.76
N THR A 57 8.22 -5.15 3.36
CA THR A 57 7.18 -4.90 2.36
C THR A 57 6.22 -3.79 2.81
N TRP A 58 5.80 -3.86 4.07
CA TRP A 58 4.93 -2.88 4.70
C TRP A 58 5.65 -1.53 4.91
N GLU A 59 6.91 -1.55 5.36
CA GLU A 59 7.74 -0.35 5.52
C GLU A 59 7.92 0.41 4.19
N LEU A 60 8.25 -0.29 3.11
CA LEU A 60 8.42 0.34 1.79
C LEU A 60 7.13 0.99 1.30
N LYS A 61 5.98 0.31 1.47
CA LYS A 61 4.69 0.90 1.12
C LYS A 61 4.36 2.11 1.99
N ALA A 62 4.70 2.09 3.28
CA ALA A 62 4.53 3.24 4.15
C ALA A 62 5.35 4.46 3.66
N ALA A 63 6.61 4.25 3.28
CA ALA A 63 7.49 5.31 2.78
C ALA A 63 6.98 5.91 1.45
N GLU A 64 6.46 5.08 0.53
CA GLU A 64 5.86 5.54 -0.73
C GLU A 64 4.63 6.43 -0.48
N LEU A 65 3.76 6.02 0.46
CA LEU A 65 2.55 6.77 0.81
C LEU A 65 2.87 8.07 1.55
N GLU A 66 3.84 8.05 2.46
CA GLU A 66 4.33 9.26 3.14
C GLU A 66 4.88 10.25 2.12
N TYR A 67 5.73 9.80 1.19
CA TYR A 67 6.27 10.65 0.14
C TYR A 67 5.17 11.28 -0.73
N ALA A 68 4.17 10.49 -1.14
CA ALA A 68 3.04 11.02 -1.90
C ALA A 68 2.22 12.05 -1.09
N ALA A 69 2.01 11.81 0.21
CA ALA A 69 1.33 12.75 1.09
C ALA A 69 2.08 14.07 1.21
N GLU A 70 3.41 14.02 1.36
CA GLU A 70 4.30 15.18 1.42
C GLU A 70 4.19 16.03 0.15
N VAL A 71 4.25 15.40 -1.02
CA VAL A 71 4.13 16.10 -2.30
C VAL A 71 2.79 16.84 -2.40
N LEU A 72 1.68 16.17 -2.11
CA LEU A 72 0.35 16.79 -2.16
C LEU A 72 0.21 17.94 -1.16
N TRP A 73 0.68 17.74 0.08
CA TRP A 73 0.61 18.76 1.11
C TRP A 73 1.40 20.02 0.75
N ASN A 74 2.65 19.85 0.29
CA ASN A 74 3.51 20.97 -0.09
C ASN A 74 2.99 21.70 -1.33
N GLN A 75 2.42 20.97 -2.30
CA GLN A 75 1.76 21.58 -3.44
C GLN A 75 0.57 22.45 -3.00
N GLN A 76 -0.27 21.95 -2.09
CA GLN A 76 -1.39 22.73 -1.56
C GLN A 76 -0.95 24.02 -0.87
N LEU A 77 0.12 23.97 -0.07
CA LEU A 77 0.66 25.17 0.58
C LEU A 77 1.17 26.19 -0.43
N THR A 78 1.75 25.72 -1.53
CA THR A 78 2.25 26.56 -2.63
C THR A 78 1.08 27.22 -3.38
N ASP A 79 0.01 26.48 -3.61
CA ASP A 79 -1.14 26.99 -4.38
C ASP A 79 -2.07 27.88 -3.54
N PHE A 80 -2.03 27.76 -2.21
CA PHE A 80 -2.95 28.45 -1.30
C PHE A 80 -2.98 30.00 -1.48
N PRO A 81 -1.84 30.71 -1.61
CA PRO A 81 -1.86 32.16 -1.85
C PRO A 81 -2.49 32.55 -3.20
N LEU A 82 -2.26 31.76 -4.25
CA LEU A 82 -2.84 31.99 -5.58
C LEU A 82 -4.35 31.73 -5.60
N GLN A 83 -4.82 30.81 -4.76
CA GLN A 83 -6.24 30.48 -4.65
C GLN A 83 -7.02 31.55 -3.90
N LEU A 84 -6.44 32.11 -2.83
CA LEU A 84 -7.03 33.24 -2.09
C LEU A 84 -7.25 34.46 -2.99
N SER A 85 -6.33 34.72 -3.92
CA SER A 85 -6.46 35.86 -4.85
C SER A 85 -7.44 35.58 -5.99
N ALA A 86 -7.54 34.33 -6.46
CA ALA A 86 -8.38 33.97 -7.61
C ALA A 86 -9.88 33.77 -7.29
N LYS A 87 -10.29 33.74 -6.00
CA LYS A 87 -11.67 33.36 -5.57
C LYS A 87 -12.15 32.00 -6.11
N VAL A 88 -11.24 31.14 -6.56
CA VAL A 88 -11.55 29.78 -6.98
C VAL A 88 -11.42 28.87 -5.77
N ALA A 89 -12.42 28.03 -5.53
CA ALA A 89 -12.34 27.05 -4.46
C ALA A 89 -11.13 26.12 -4.71
N PRO A 90 -10.25 25.93 -3.73
CA PRO A 90 -9.05 25.13 -3.91
C PRO A 90 -9.43 23.68 -4.26
N PRO A 91 -8.65 22.98 -5.10
CA PRO A 91 -8.75 21.54 -5.16
C PRO A 91 -8.51 21.00 -3.74
N ALA A 92 -9.46 20.23 -3.20
CA ALA A 92 -9.42 19.73 -1.84
C ALA A 92 -8.40 18.58 -1.67
N SER A 93 -7.11 18.87 -1.87
CA SER A 93 -6.03 17.88 -1.82
C SER A 93 -5.57 17.55 -0.39
N ILE A 94 -5.87 18.42 0.59
CA ILE A 94 -5.52 18.22 2.00
C ILE A 94 -6.14 16.92 2.54
N GLY A 95 -7.41 16.66 2.24
CA GLY A 95 -8.08 15.43 2.68
C GLY A 95 -7.41 14.18 2.12
N VAL A 96 -6.94 14.23 0.86
CA VAL A 96 -6.19 13.16 0.21
C VAL A 96 -4.83 12.99 0.87
N ALA A 97 -4.10 14.07 1.14
CA ALA A 97 -2.81 14.01 1.82
C ALA A 97 -2.93 13.40 3.23
N LEU A 98 -3.93 13.80 4.01
CA LEU A 98 -4.20 13.23 5.33
C LEU A 98 -4.58 11.75 5.25
N MET A 99 -5.38 11.34 4.26
CA MET A 99 -5.64 9.92 4.00
C MET A 99 -4.34 9.15 3.74
N LEU A 100 -3.45 9.67 2.90
CA LEU A 100 -2.18 9.03 2.58
C LEU A 100 -1.27 8.92 3.81
N TYR A 101 -1.20 9.95 4.66
CA TYR A 101 -0.51 9.87 5.96
C TYR A 101 -1.12 8.79 6.86
N GLY A 102 -2.45 8.70 6.94
CA GLY A 102 -3.14 7.65 7.69
C GLY A 102 -2.77 6.25 7.19
N LEU A 103 -2.75 6.04 5.87
CA LEU A 103 -2.33 4.78 5.26
C LEU A 103 -0.84 4.48 5.47
N ALA A 104 0.02 5.50 5.46
CA ALA A 104 1.44 5.35 5.76
C ALA A 104 1.65 4.87 7.20
N ILE A 105 1.00 5.53 8.17
CA ILE A 105 1.01 5.14 9.59
C ILE A 105 0.46 3.72 9.77
N GLU A 106 -0.65 3.38 9.10
CA GLU A 106 -1.23 2.04 9.12
C GLU A 106 -0.22 0.97 8.66
N ASN A 107 0.42 1.18 7.50
CA ASN A 107 1.41 0.24 6.97
C ASN A 107 2.62 0.12 7.89
N LEU A 108 3.10 1.22 8.47
CA LEU A 108 4.26 1.18 9.35
C LEU A 108 3.95 0.52 10.69
N ALA A 109 2.75 0.74 11.26
CA ALA A 109 2.30 0.03 12.45
C ALA A 109 2.21 -1.48 12.18
N LYS A 110 1.68 -1.88 11.02
CA LYS A 110 1.64 -3.28 10.57
C LYS A 110 3.06 -3.85 10.41
N ALA A 111 4.00 -3.10 9.84
CA ALA A 111 5.40 -3.50 9.74
C ALA A 111 5.98 -3.84 11.13
N VAL A 112 5.73 -3.02 12.15
CA VAL A 112 6.17 -3.27 13.53
C VAL A 112 5.51 -4.51 14.15
N ILE A 113 4.22 -4.72 13.89
CA ILE A 113 3.49 -5.91 14.36
C ILE A 113 4.08 -7.18 13.72
N VAL A 114 4.27 -7.16 12.39
CA VAL A 114 4.88 -8.28 11.63
C VAL A 114 6.32 -8.54 12.09
N ALA A 115 7.09 -7.50 12.43
CA ALA A 115 8.43 -7.66 12.97
C ALA A 115 8.45 -8.29 14.37
N SER A 116 7.33 -8.20 15.11
CA SER A 116 7.18 -8.75 16.45
C SER A 116 6.65 -10.20 16.45
N GLY A 117 6.21 -10.73 15.31
CA GLY A 117 5.66 -12.09 15.20
C GLY A 117 4.85 -12.31 13.93
N SER A 118 4.29 -13.52 13.77
CA SER A 118 3.50 -13.85 12.57
C SER A 118 2.22 -12.99 12.51
N PRO A 119 1.97 -12.29 11.38
CA PRO A 119 0.75 -11.53 11.16
C PRO A 119 -0.42 -12.40 10.70
N LEU A 120 -0.21 -13.71 10.53
CA LEU A 120 -1.19 -14.63 9.97
C LEU A 120 -1.93 -15.40 11.07
N ASP A 121 -3.25 -15.53 10.92
CA ASP A 121 -4.08 -16.42 11.72
C ASP A 121 -3.87 -17.89 11.33
N ASN A 122 -4.52 -18.81 12.06
CA ASN A 122 -4.45 -20.25 11.80
C ASN A 122 -4.99 -20.66 10.42
N LYS A 123 -5.67 -19.75 9.71
CA LYS A 123 -6.21 -19.94 8.36
C LYS A 123 -5.35 -19.27 7.29
N GLY A 124 -4.19 -18.69 7.67
CA GLY A 124 -3.27 -18.01 6.78
C GLY A 124 -3.73 -16.63 6.33
N ARG A 125 -4.65 -15.99 7.06
CA ARG A 125 -5.17 -14.64 6.78
C ARG A 125 -4.50 -13.61 7.69
N ILE A 126 -4.43 -12.36 7.25
CA ILE A 126 -3.94 -11.26 8.09
C ILE A 126 -4.84 -11.10 9.33
N SER A 127 -4.24 -11.06 10.52
CA SER A 127 -4.95 -11.08 11.80
C SER A 127 -5.28 -9.70 12.38
N PHE A 128 -4.60 -8.64 11.94
CA PHE A 128 -4.87 -7.28 12.40
C PHE A 128 -5.98 -6.59 11.59
N LYS A 129 -6.77 -5.75 12.27
CA LYS A 129 -7.89 -5.00 11.67
C LYS A 129 -7.37 -3.90 10.73
N VAL A 130 -8.18 -3.59 9.72
CA VAL A 130 -7.97 -2.46 8.81
C VAL A 130 -8.60 -1.18 9.39
N HIS A 131 -7.98 -0.03 9.14
CA HIS A 131 -8.51 1.33 9.34
C HIS A 131 -8.63 1.87 10.78
N LYS A 132 -8.51 1.05 11.83
CA LYS A 132 -8.49 1.56 13.23
C LYS A 132 -7.07 1.95 13.66
N LEU A 133 -6.63 3.16 13.28
CA LEU A 133 -5.24 3.58 13.45
C LEU A 133 -4.76 3.58 14.92
N ALA A 134 -5.56 4.13 15.86
CA ALA A 134 -5.21 4.14 17.27
C ALA A 134 -5.05 2.72 17.86
N GLU A 135 -5.93 1.79 17.46
CA GLU A 135 -5.86 0.38 17.88
C GLU A 135 -4.59 -0.29 17.33
N LEU A 136 -4.27 -0.08 16.05
CA LEU A 136 -3.08 -0.61 15.39
C LEU A 136 -1.78 -0.08 16.01
N VAL A 137 -1.69 1.23 16.27
CA VAL A 137 -0.50 1.84 16.88
C VAL A 137 -0.29 1.33 18.31
N ARG A 138 -1.38 1.08 19.05
CA ARG A 138 -1.32 0.42 20.36
C ARG A 138 -0.85 -1.04 20.26
N GLN A 139 -1.33 -1.81 19.27
CA GLN A 139 -0.85 -3.17 19.01
C GLN A 139 0.64 -3.20 18.63
N ALA A 140 1.13 -2.19 17.93
CA ALA A 140 2.56 -1.96 17.66
C ALA A 140 3.37 -1.55 18.91
N ARG A 141 2.75 -1.55 20.10
CA ARG A 141 3.33 -1.20 21.39
C ARG A 141 3.98 0.18 21.41
N LEU A 142 3.45 1.13 20.63
CA LEU A 142 3.85 2.53 20.73
C LEU A 142 3.04 3.19 21.84
N ARG A 143 3.73 3.82 22.81
CA ARG A 143 3.07 4.63 23.84
C ARG A 143 2.44 5.85 23.16
N MET A 144 1.15 6.11 23.34
CA MET A 144 0.49 7.27 22.74
C MET A 144 0.19 8.30 23.81
N THR A 145 0.32 9.57 23.46
CA THR A 145 -0.31 10.65 24.23
C THR A 145 -1.79 10.74 23.86
N MET A 146 -2.60 11.43 24.67
CA MET A 146 -3.99 11.72 24.33
C MET A 146 -4.11 12.47 22.99
N LYS A 147 -3.15 13.36 22.70
CA LYS A 147 -3.08 14.08 21.42
C LYS A 147 -2.79 13.14 20.24
N ASP A 148 -1.92 12.13 20.43
CA ASP A 148 -1.63 11.12 19.39
C ASP A 148 -2.87 10.30 19.08
N GLU A 149 -3.55 9.79 20.11
CA GLU A 149 -4.75 8.94 19.96
C GLU A 149 -5.85 9.69 19.22
N PHE A 150 -6.10 10.92 19.61
CA PHE A 150 -7.03 11.82 18.94
C PHE A 150 -6.69 12.05 17.46
N PHE A 151 -5.42 12.37 17.19
CA PHE A 151 -4.94 12.61 15.83
C PHE A 151 -5.17 11.38 14.95
N LEU A 152 -4.91 10.18 15.49
CA LEU A 152 -5.14 8.91 14.82
C LEU A 152 -6.63 8.60 14.61
N HIS A 153 -7.50 8.98 15.55
CA HIS A 153 -8.96 8.88 15.35
C HIS A 153 -9.42 9.77 14.19
N ARG A 154 -8.91 11.00 14.11
CA ARG A 154 -9.22 11.88 12.97
C ARG A 154 -8.69 11.33 11.66
N LEU A 155 -7.44 10.88 11.61
CA LEU A 155 -6.87 10.26 10.40
C LEU A 155 -7.65 9.00 9.97
N THR A 156 -8.24 8.27 10.92
CA THR A 156 -9.11 7.13 10.62
C THR A 156 -10.29 7.54 9.74
N GLU A 157 -10.93 8.68 10.01
CA GLU A 157 -12.04 9.17 9.17
C GLU A 157 -11.60 9.55 7.75
N PHE A 158 -10.39 10.13 7.59
CA PHE A 158 -9.82 10.40 6.26
C PHE A 158 -9.53 9.12 5.48
N VAL A 159 -8.99 8.10 6.15
CA VAL A 159 -8.77 6.77 5.57
C VAL A 159 -10.08 6.11 5.19
N GLU A 160 -11.09 6.17 6.07
CA GLU A 160 -12.37 5.50 5.85
C GLU A 160 -13.20 6.14 4.75
N TRP A 161 -13.25 7.46 4.66
CA TRP A 161 -14.07 8.12 3.62
C TRP A 161 -13.65 9.55 3.28
N ALA A 162 -13.24 10.37 4.25
CA ALA A 162 -13.16 11.83 4.05
C ALA A 162 -12.04 12.28 3.08
N GLY A 163 -11.07 11.40 2.79
CA GLY A 163 -10.08 11.63 1.74
C GLY A 163 -10.51 11.21 0.33
N ARG A 164 -11.68 10.57 0.17
CA ARG A 164 -12.14 9.97 -1.10
C ARG A 164 -13.51 10.46 -1.54
N TYR A 165 -14.40 10.71 -0.60
CA TYR A 165 -15.79 11.03 -0.86
C TYR A 165 -16.18 12.33 -0.15
N PRO A 166 -17.03 13.17 -0.77
CA PRO A 166 -17.50 14.40 -0.15
C PRO A 166 -18.42 14.13 1.05
N VAL A 167 -19.08 12.97 1.08
CA VAL A 167 -19.98 12.53 2.16
C VAL A 167 -19.77 11.04 2.45
N PRO A 168 -19.91 10.60 3.71
CA PRO A 168 -19.88 9.19 4.05
C PRO A 168 -21.16 8.49 3.60
N LEU A 169 -21.13 7.15 3.56
CA LEU A 169 -22.30 6.32 3.22
C LEU A 169 -23.43 6.38 4.28
N SER A 170 -23.17 6.97 5.45
CA SER A 170 -24.11 7.02 6.57
C SER A 170 -23.95 8.34 7.32
N PHE A 171 -25.06 9.00 7.63
CA PHE A 171 -25.05 10.31 8.30
C PHE A 171 -24.46 10.25 9.71
N GLN A 172 -24.49 9.09 10.37
CA GLN A 172 -23.88 8.89 11.69
C GLN A 172 -22.37 9.20 11.67
N LYS A 173 -21.70 8.98 10.54
CA LYS A 173 -20.29 9.34 10.35
C LYS A 173 -20.03 10.85 10.21
N MET A 174 -21.07 11.63 9.94
CA MET A 174 -21.00 13.10 9.97
C MET A 174 -21.28 13.67 11.35
N GLN A 175 -21.71 12.86 12.32
CA GLN A 175 -22.07 13.36 13.63
C GLN A 175 -20.81 13.89 14.35
N PRO A 176 -20.87 15.11 14.91
CA PRO A 176 -19.80 15.64 15.73
C PRO A 176 -19.61 14.78 17.00
N PHE A 177 -18.39 14.76 17.51
CA PHE A 177 -18.07 14.13 18.78
C PHE A 177 -17.31 15.11 19.68
N ARG A 178 -17.23 14.76 20.96
CA ARG A 178 -16.54 15.56 21.96
C ARG A 178 -15.04 15.25 21.91
N TRP A 179 -14.26 16.29 21.71
CA TRP A 179 -12.81 16.23 21.69
C TRP A 179 -12.24 16.26 23.13
N PRO A 180 -11.03 15.72 23.41
CA PRO A 180 -10.46 15.66 24.77
C PRO A 180 -10.14 17.02 25.37
N ASP A 181 -9.93 18.04 24.55
CA ASP A 181 -9.79 19.44 24.98
C ASP A 181 -11.13 20.08 25.36
N GLY A 182 -12.23 19.31 25.30
CA GLY A 182 -13.59 19.76 25.61
C GLY A 182 -14.32 20.39 24.43
N SER A 183 -13.64 20.61 23.30
CA SER A 183 -14.29 21.15 22.10
C SER A 183 -15.26 20.13 21.48
N PHE A 184 -16.08 20.57 20.52
CA PHE A 184 -17.08 19.75 19.85
C PHE A 184 -17.06 20.00 18.34
N GLY A 185 -16.99 18.94 17.54
CA GLY A 185 -17.03 19.07 16.09
C GLY A 185 -16.85 17.75 15.35
N PRO A 186 -17.03 17.74 14.03
CA PRO A 186 -16.69 16.59 13.20
C PRO A 186 -15.18 16.37 13.15
N ALA A 187 -14.74 15.11 13.10
CA ALA A 187 -13.30 14.79 13.00
C ALA A 187 -12.65 15.46 11.77
N TYR A 188 -13.36 15.46 10.65
CA TYR A 188 -12.85 15.83 9.34
C TYR A 188 -12.80 17.34 9.09
N SER A 189 -13.43 18.18 9.93
CA SER A 189 -13.49 19.62 9.70
C SER A 189 -12.34 20.40 10.29
N SER A 190 -11.66 19.86 11.30
CA SER A 190 -10.55 20.53 11.98
C SER A 190 -9.24 20.12 11.33
N MET A 191 -8.79 20.81 10.28
CA MET A 191 -7.48 20.60 9.65
C MET A 191 -6.52 21.73 10.06
N SER A 192 -5.27 21.40 10.38
CA SER A 192 -4.29 22.37 10.85
C SER A 192 -2.93 22.17 10.19
N GLY A 193 -2.17 23.26 10.05
CA GLY A 193 -0.79 23.19 9.58
C GLY A 193 0.13 22.28 10.43
N SER A 194 -0.26 21.98 11.67
CA SER A 194 0.49 21.11 12.58
C SER A 194 0.27 19.61 12.33
N ASP A 195 -0.69 19.25 11.48
CA ASP A 195 -1.07 17.87 11.22
C ASP A 195 0.05 17.06 10.60
N ILE A 196 0.76 17.68 9.64
CA ILE A 196 1.91 17.08 8.97
C ILE A 196 3.04 16.77 9.97
N GLU A 197 3.32 17.71 10.87
CA GLU A 197 4.36 17.53 11.88
C GLU A 197 3.98 16.45 12.89
N HIS A 198 2.69 16.34 13.22
CA HIS A 198 2.20 15.27 14.08
C HIS A 198 2.29 13.91 13.37
N ALA A 199 1.89 13.81 12.10
CA ALA A 199 2.04 12.58 11.31
C ALA A 199 3.50 12.12 11.25
N ARG A 200 4.42 13.02 10.89
CA ARG A 200 5.87 12.75 10.86
C ARG A 200 6.40 12.24 12.20
N LYS A 201 6.00 12.86 13.31
CA LYS A 201 6.41 12.41 14.65
C LYS A 201 5.96 10.98 14.93
N ILE A 202 4.74 10.61 14.58
CA ILE A 202 4.24 9.25 14.77
C ILE A 202 4.98 8.26 13.86
N ILE A 203 5.16 8.60 12.57
CA ILE A 203 5.91 7.80 11.59
C ILE A 203 7.33 7.54 12.08
N GLN A 204 8.07 8.59 12.47
CA GLN A 204 9.43 8.46 12.98
C GLN A 204 9.51 7.56 14.21
N ARG A 205 8.55 7.66 15.12
CA ARG A 205 8.51 6.83 16.34
C ARG A 205 8.19 5.37 16.04
N LEU A 206 7.34 5.08 15.06
CA LEU A 206 7.08 3.73 14.57
C LEU A 206 8.29 3.16 13.82
N ALA A 207 8.92 3.93 12.94
CA ALA A 207 10.10 3.51 12.19
C ALA A 207 11.25 3.11 13.14
N LYS A 208 11.45 3.85 14.24
CA LYS A 208 12.42 3.52 15.29
C LYS A 208 12.18 2.17 15.98
N LYS A 209 10.99 1.59 15.89
CA LYS A 209 10.67 0.26 16.44
C LYS A 209 10.99 -0.88 15.47
N LEU A 210 11.24 -0.59 14.19
CA LEU A 210 11.60 -1.63 13.23
C LEU A 210 13.02 -2.14 13.50
N PRO A 211 13.29 -3.44 13.27
CA PRO A 211 14.63 -3.98 13.33
C PRO A 211 15.51 -3.26 12.30
N LYS A 212 16.74 -2.91 12.70
CA LYS A 212 17.69 -2.31 11.76
C LYS A 212 17.95 -3.28 10.60
N PRO A 213 17.95 -2.81 9.35
CA PRO A 213 18.26 -3.69 8.22
C PRO A 213 19.64 -4.30 8.43
N ASN A 214 19.71 -5.63 8.38
CA ASN A 214 20.99 -6.32 8.43
C ASN A 214 21.71 -6.12 7.09
N ILE A 215 22.50 -5.05 6.98
CA ILE A 215 23.24 -4.71 5.75
C ILE A 215 24.19 -5.86 5.33
N ARG A 216 24.56 -6.74 6.27
CA ARG A 216 25.48 -7.85 6.00
C ARG A 216 24.85 -9.05 5.26
N SER A 217 23.52 -9.20 5.23
CA SER A 217 22.88 -10.34 4.56
C SER A 217 22.66 -10.15 3.06
N GLY A 218 22.83 -8.93 2.54
CA GLY A 218 22.65 -8.59 1.11
C GLY A 218 23.93 -8.60 0.27
N LEU A 219 25.10 -8.54 0.89
CA LEU A 219 26.40 -8.64 0.21
C LEU A 219 26.86 -10.11 0.17
N ARG A 220 26.06 -11.01 -0.41
CA ARG A 220 26.69 -12.19 -1.04
C ARG A 220 27.50 -11.62 -2.19
N ARG A 221 28.83 -11.61 -2.03
CA ARG A 221 29.78 -11.25 -3.09
C ARG A 221 29.31 -11.98 -4.35
N LEU A 222 28.91 -11.22 -5.37
CA LEU A 222 28.76 -11.79 -6.70
C LEU A 222 30.06 -12.56 -6.98
N PRO A 223 29.99 -13.82 -7.43
CA PRO A 223 31.20 -14.56 -7.76
C PRO A 223 31.98 -13.70 -8.75
N THR A 224 33.13 -13.21 -8.32
CA THR A 224 34.04 -12.46 -9.17
C THR A 224 34.33 -13.37 -10.34
N ARG A 225 33.86 -12.98 -11.53
CA ARG A 225 34.11 -13.68 -12.78
C ARG A 225 35.61 -13.87 -12.88
N SER A 226 36.07 -15.11 -12.65
CA SER A 226 37.47 -15.49 -12.81
C SER A 226 37.89 -15.06 -14.20
N THR A 227 38.85 -14.15 -14.25
CA THR A 227 39.39 -13.61 -15.48
C THR A 227 39.98 -14.75 -16.30
N ARG A 228 39.46 -14.86 -17.52
CA ARG A 228 39.85 -15.74 -18.62
C ARG A 228 41.33 -16.14 -18.60
N THR A 229 41.55 -17.44 -18.69
CA THR A 229 42.82 -18.08 -19.06
C THR A 229 43.34 -17.50 -20.39
N PRO A 230 44.64 -17.16 -20.52
CA PRO A 230 45.19 -16.63 -21.76
C PRO A 230 45.20 -17.69 -22.87
N CYS A 231 44.64 -17.34 -24.03
CA CYS A 231 44.73 -18.14 -25.25
C CYS A 231 46.18 -18.14 -25.75
N LYS A 232 46.86 -19.29 -25.71
CA LYS A 232 48.19 -19.46 -26.32
C LYS A 232 48.06 -19.39 -27.85
N ARG A 233 48.50 -18.30 -28.46
CA ARG A 233 48.78 -18.24 -29.90
C ARG A 233 49.92 -19.21 -30.21
N ARG A 234 49.67 -20.19 -31.09
CA ARG A 234 50.71 -20.96 -31.77
C ARG A 234 51.22 -20.12 -32.93
N SER A 235 52.52 -19.85 -32.94
CA SER A 235 53.26 -19.34 -34.09
C SER A 235 53.57 -20.51 -35.01
N GLY A 236 53.15 -20.40 -36.27
CA GLY A 236 53.70 -21.10 -37.43
C GLY A 236 54.13 -20.06 -38.43
#